data_AF-A0A8H3DKP2-F1
#
_entry.id   AF-A0A8H3DKP2-F1
#
_cell.length_a   1.000
_cell.length_b   1.000
_cell.length_c   1.000
_cell.angle_alpha   90.00
_cell.angle_beta   90.00
_cell.angle_gamma   90.00
#
_symmetry.space_group_name_H-M   'P 1'
#
loop_
_entity.id
_entity.type
_entity.pdbx_description
1 polymer ?
#
loop_
_entity_poly.entity_id
_entity_poly.type
_entity_poly.pdbx_seq_one_letter_code
_entity_poly.pdbx_strand_id
1 'polypeptide(L)'
;MANPNNEYQWATDSAFPPHAATVPKAVNKSDLQIFNLVAFLQTGGMLVEPPRPISAQYLSLAPNASTTSLDQVVANNQLQRGPPGVSHNMLFPFNIGDRDDWYSDAVFAQQHFTGTNPTTIKCIGDDLKAEFEEAALKIDNEEHKENVRNHLTTHAASLYVQDYRYFRVAMGLSADQQIASGDGRYGAAPVALFHLRDDGKLHPLAIVIDYKGTMANSVVIFNNRLEPAPDDQPHNLEKEDWPWRYAKTCVQSADWLRHEVTIHLVNTHLVEEAVIVAANRTLPTSHIVYQLLEKHWETTLSLNRQARQSLVPNVIAKIAGAPWNELVSFMGHAYTTFNWKGLHIPKDLESRGFPSTTDGLDNPKFHNYAYARNMVPMWQAIRAFVSEVLKAHYADNAAVQNDQCLQNFCDEMLTPQSGNMPSFLNISDSQSPLDDLIDTVTMCIHIASPQHTAVNYLQQYYQVFVPNKPWSLYQPLPTTLGELREYTEQHLIDALPFKNTKDWLIGAQLPYLLSFEVIGESSLLSYAIHQSSDPKADPAIRTAAQQFEQQLRTLQGVFTQHSNALDDQRTPYTVMDPAVTAVSILI
;
A
#
# COMPACT_ATOMS: atom_id res chain seq x y z
N MET A 1 20.95 -25.18 27.29
CA MET A 1 20.37 -24.41 26.18
C MET A 1 19.13 -23.73 26.73
N ALA A 2 19.08 -22.40 26.69
CA ALA A 2 17.93 -21.65 27.20
C ALA A 2 16.68 -22.03 26.38
N ASN A 3 15.53 -22.14 27.04
CA ASN A 3 14.27 -22.44 26.38
C ASN A 3 13.95 -21.30 25.39
N PRO A 4 13.79 -21.54 24.06
CA PRO A 4 13.47 -20.51 23.08
C PRO A 4 12.22 -19.69 23.45
N ASN A 5 11.31 -20.26 24.25
CA ASN A 5 10.13 -19.60 24.80
C ASN A 5 10.42 -18.36 25.67
N ASN A 6 11.67 -18.12 26.09
CA ASN A 6 12.00 -16.98 26.94
C ASN A 6 12.46 -15.73 26.18
N GLU A 7 12.90 -15.84 24.91
CA GLU A 7 13.45 -14.70 24.15
C GLU A 7 12.39 -13.95 23.34
N TYR A 8 11.36 -14.65 22.85
CA TYR A 8 10.25 -14.07 22.10
C TYR A 8 9.03 -13.93 23.01
N GLN A 9 8.75 -12.72 23.48
CA GLN A 9 7.58 -12.39 24.31
C GLN A 9 6.64 -11.44 23.59
N TRP A 10 5.34 -11.55 23.87
CA TRP A 10 4.33 -10.65 23.36
C TRP A 10 4.25 -9.35 24.16
N ALA A 11 4.07 -8.24 23.44
CA ALA A 11 3.53 -7.00 23.98
C ALA A 11 2.10 -6.81 23.44
N THR A 12 1.11 -6.89 24.33
CA THR A 12 -0.32 -6.77 23.98
C THR A 12 -0.97 -5.49 24.53
N ASP A 13 -0.41 -4.90 25.58
CA ASP A 13 -0.89 -3.66 26.19
C ASP A 13 -0.12 -2.46 25.65
N SER A 14 -0.39 -2.07 24.40
CA SER A 14 0.29 -0.95 23.75
C SER A 14 -0.62 -0.20 22.77
N ALA A 15 -0.11 0.91 22.22
CA ALA A 15 -0.76 1.66 21.14
C ALA A 15 -0.73 0.94 19.77
N PHE A 16 -0.08 -0.23 19.69
CA PHE A 16 0.03 -1.05 18.50
C PHE A 16 -0.63 -2.42 18.74
N PRO A 17 -1.07 -3.11 17.66
CA PRO A 17 -1.41 -4.52 17.71
C PRO A 17 -0.32 -5.40 18.36
N PRO A 18 -0.66 -6.65 18.76
CA PRO A 18 0.30 -7.55 19.38
C PRO A 18 1.57 -7.72 18.56
N HIS A 19 2.72 -7.60 19.24
CA HIS A 19 4.03 -7.59 18.59
C HIS A 19 5.13 -8.10 19.54
N ALA A 20 6.37 -8.15 19.07
CA ALA A 20 7.50 -8.58 19.90
C ALA A 20 7.83 -7.53 20.99
N ALA A 21 7.70 -7.90 22.27
CA ALA A 21 8.03 -7.03 23.39
C ALA A 21 9.50 -6.60 23.40
N THR A 22 10.38 -7.49 22.95
CA THR A 22 11.80 -7.21 22.71
C THR A 22 12.28 -7.93 21.46
N VAL A 23 13.21 -7.34 20.73
CA VAL A 23 13.88 -8.01 19.60
C VAL A 23 15.05 -8.84 20.15
N PRO A 24 15.07 -10.17 19.97
CA PRO A 24 16.16 -11.01 20.47
C PRO A 24 17.52 -10.61 19.90
N LYS A 25 18.58 -10.74 20.70
CA LYS A 25 19.93 -10.28 20.32
C LYS A 25 20.44 -10.91 19.02
N ALA A 26 20.07 -12.16 18.74
CA ALA A 26 20.51 -12.88 17.55
C ALA A 26 19.98 -12.27 16.24
N VAL A 27 18.83 -11.62 16.28
CA VAL A 27 18.16 -11.02 15.12
C VAL A 27 18.05 -9.49 15.19
N ASN A 28 18.62 -8.89 16.25
CA ASN A 28 18.62 -7.45 16.47
C ASN A 28 19.68 -6.78 15.59
N LYS A 29 19.23 -6.12 14.52
CA LYS A 29 20.06 -5.28 13.66
C LYS A 29 20.06 -3.84 14.20
N SER A 30 21.20 -3.16 14.07
CA SER A 30 21.33 -1.73 14.38
C SER A 30 20.77 -0.85 13.26
N ASP A 31 20.46 0.41 13.55
CA ASP A 31 19.95 1.35 12.55
C ASP A 31 20.84 1.47 11.30
N LEU A 32 22.16 1.41 11.48
CA LEU A 32 23.12 1.46 10.38
C LEU A 32 23.18 0.19 9.53
N GLN A 33 22.65 -0.92 10.04
CA GLN A 33 22.50 -2.17 9.30
C GLN A 33 21.14 -2.28 8.60
N ILE A 34 20.19 -1.42 8.98
CA ILE A 34 18.81 -1.44 8.49
C ILE A 34 18.63 -0.34 7.43
N PHE A 35 18.97 0.89 7.79
CA PHE A 35 18.76 2.06 6.96
C PHE A 35 20.04 2.45 6.23
N ASN A 36 19.88 3.01 5.04
CA ASN A 36 20.96 3.71 4.37
C ASN A 36 21.50 4.83 5.30
N LEU A 37 22.80 4.78 5.62
CA LEU A 37 23.43 5.70 6.59
C LEU A 37 23.17 7.18 6.25
N VAL A 38 23.26 7.55 4.97
CA VAL A 38 23.07 8.94 4.53
C VAL A 38 21.62 9.36 4.76
N ALA A 39 20.67 8.50 4.38
CA ALA A 39 19.26 8.75 4.55
C ALA A 39 18.84 8.82 6.01
N PHE A 40 19.33 7.89 6.83
CA PHE A 40 19.08 7.85 8.25
C PHE A 40 19.58 9.12 8.96
N LEU A 41 20.80 9.57 8.65
CA LEU A 41 21.35 10.82 9.20
C LEU A 41 20.55 12.05 8.77
N GLN A 42 20.10 12.08 7.51
CA GLN A 42 19.33 13.20 6.97
C GLN A 42 17.93 13.29 7.59
N THR A 43 17.20 12.18 7.63
CA THR A 43 15.89 12.11 8.27
C THR A 43 16.01 12.40 9.77
N GLY A 44 17.00 11.82 10.46
CA GLY A 44 17.26 12.10 11.88
C GLY A 44 17.55 13.57 12.17
N GLY A 45 18.24 14.27 11.26
CA GLY A 45 18.46 15.72 11.34
C GLY A 45 17.20 16.57 11.21
N MET A 46 16.17 16.08 10.50
CA MET A 46 14.87 16.76 10.33
C MET A 46 13.89 16.50 11.49
N LEU A 47 14.05 15.38 12.19
CA LEU A 47 13.19 14.97 13.31
C LEU A 47 13.58 15.60 14.65
N VAL A 48 14.61 16.43 14.70
CA VAL A 48 15.05 17.10 15.93
C VAL A 48 13.98 18.10 16.40
N GLU A 49 13.53 17.96 17.64
CA GLU A 49 12.57 18.89 18.24
C GLU A 49 13.20 20.26 18.57
N PRO A 50 12.40 21.35 18.63
CA PRO A 50 12.87 22.66 19.09
C PRO A 50 13.63 22.55 20.43
N PRO A 51 14.70 23.35 20.64
CA PRO A 51 14.96 24.65 20.01
C PRO A 51 16.00 24.63 18.88
N ARG A 52 16.46 23.47 18.38
CA ARG A 52 17.45 23.46 17.28
C ARG A 52 16.77 23.80 15.95
N PRO A 53 17.14 24.91 15.27
CA PRO A 53 16.54 25.24 13.99
C PRO A 53 16.99 24.23 12.93
N ILE A 54 16.05 23.82 12.07
CA ILE A 54 16.36 23.09 10.84
C ILE A 54 17.36 23.93 10.03
N SER A 55 18.44 23.31 9.51
CA SER A 55 19.48 24.05 8.79
C SER A 55 18.89 24.74 7.56
N ALA A 56 19.46 25.89 7.17
CA ALA A 56 19.03 26.62 5.98
C ALA A 56 19.10 25.75 4.70
N GLN A 57 20.02 24.78 4.66
CA GLN A 57 20.14 23.80 3.58
C GLN A 57 18.88 22.94 3.48
N TYR A 58 18.39 22.36 4.58
CA TYR A 58 17.16 21.57 4.58
C TYR A 58 15.94 22.42 4.25
N LEU A 59 15.84 23.64 4.80
CA LEU A 59 14.73 24.54 4.49
C LEU A 59 14.66 24.91 2.99
N SER A 60 15.80 24.95 2.30
CA SER A 60 15.84 25.22 0.85
C SER A 60 15.30 24.10 -0.03
N LEU A 61 15.08 22.90 0.52
CA LEU A 61 14.52 21.75 -0.19
C LEU A 61 12.99 21.77 -0.26
N ALA A 62 12.34 22.57 0.59
CA ALA A 62 10.90 22.71 0.60
C ALA A 62 10.46 23.99 -0.12
N PRO A 63 9.24 24.00 -0.68
CA PRO A 63 8.55 25.23 -1.01
C PRO A 63 8.51 26.17 0.20
N ASN A 64 8.63 27.47 -0.08
CA ASN A 64 8.57 28.51 0.93
C ASN A 64 7.43 29.49 0.64
N ALA A 65 7.24 30.48 1.51
CA ALA A 65 6.15 31.46 1.42
C ALA A 65 6.09 32.28 0.11
N SER A 66 7.13 32.26 -0.73
CA SER A 66 7.12 32.88 -2.06
C SER A 66 6.53 31.98 -3.16
N THR A 67 6.17 30.73 -2.83
CA THR A 67 5.53 29.80 -3.77
C THR A 67 4.05 30.13 -3.91
N THR A 68 3.64 30.56 -5.10
CA THR A 68 2.28 31.05 -5.41
C THR A 68 1.61 30.30 -6.57
N SER A 69 2.26 29.29 -7.14
CA SER A 69 1.71 28.45 -8.22
C SER A 69 2.25 27.02 -8.12
N LEU A 70 1.52 26.04 -8.64
CA LEU A 70 1.96 24.66 -8.78
C LEU A 70 3.06 24.53 -9.83
N ASP A 71 3.08 25.39 -10.86
CA ASP A 71 4.17 25.41 -11.84
C ASP A 71 5.51 25.76 -11.18
N GLN A 72 5.53 26.65 -10.19
CA GLN A 72 6.73 26.91 -9.37
C GLN A 72 7.12 25.69 -8.52
N VAL A 73 6.15 24.93 -8.00
CA VAL A 73 6.41 23.71 -7.22
C VAL A 73 7.04 22.63 -8.11
N VAL A 74 6.52 22.45 -9.33
CA VAL A 74 7.10 21.55 -10.34
C VAL A 74 8.52 21.98 -10.70
N ALA A 75 8.73 23.27 -10.99
CA ALA A 75 10.06 23.79 -11.29
C ALA A 75 11.05 23.58 -10.12
N ASN A 76 10.61 23.81 -8.88
CA ASN A 76 11.40 23.54 -7.68
C ASN A 76 11.72 22.03 -7.55
N ASN A 77 10.74 21.14 -7.75
CA ASN A 77 10.95 19.69 -7.75
C ASN A 77 12.00 19.24 -8.78
N GLN A 78 12.01 19.84 -9.96
CA GLN A 78 12.98 19.56 -11.01
C GLN A 78 14.38 20.12 -10.69
N LEU A 79 14.46 21.32 -10.08
CA LEU A 79 15.73 21.95 -9.70
C LEU A 79 16.49 21.19 -8.60
N GLN A 80 15.79 20.44 -7.75
CA GLN A 80 16.42 19.71 -6.65
C GLN A 80 17.15 18.41 -7.08
N ARG A 81 17.21 18.12 -8.38
CA ARG A 81 17.81 16.88 -8.92
C ARG A 81 19.31 17.02 -9.12
N GLY A 82 20.07 16.02 -8.65
CA GLY A 82 21.48 15.86 -9.01
C GLY A 82 21.66 15.35 -10.46
N PRO A 83 22.86 15.49 -11.07
CA PRO A 83 23.13 14.91 -12.38
C PRO A 83 23.07 13.37 -12.35
N PRO A 84 22.72 12.70 -13.48
CA PRO A 84 22.65 11.24 -13.56
C PRO A 84 23.96 10.60 -13.10
N GLY A 85 23.88 9.63 -12.18
CA GLY A 85 25.05 8.88 -11.68
C GLY A 85 25.85 9.56 -10.56
N VAL A 86 25.45 10.75 -10.08
CA VAL A 86 26.06 11.44 -8.94
C VAL A 86 25.04 11.58 -7.82
N SER A 87 24.91 10.57 -6.95
CA SER A 87 24.13 10.69 -5.72
C SER A 87 24.94 11.47 -4.69
N HIS A 88 24.78 12.79 -4.65
CA HIS A 88 25.43 13.66 -3.66
C HIS A 88 24.44 14.47 -2.81
N ASN A 89 23.12 14.39 -3.05
CA ASN A 89 22.10 15.01 -2.19
C ASN A 89 20.73 14.31 -2.33
N MET A 90 19.94 14.41 -1.25
CA MET A 90 18.68 13.76 -0.86
C MET A 90 17.54 13.48 -1.85
N LEU A 91 17.54 13.93 -3.10
CA LEU A 91 16.26 14.05 -3.82
C LEU A 91 16.33 13.39 -5.21
N PHE A 92 15.85 12.14 -5.20
CA PHE A 92 15.05 11.45 -6.21
C PHE A 92 15.64 11.25 -7.62
N PRO A 93 15.86 9.99 -8.07
CA PRO A 93 15.61 9.71 -9.49
C PRO A 93 14.17 10.15 -9.84
N PHE A 94 13.89 10.32 -11.14
CA PHE A 94 12.60 10.75 -11.70
C PHE A 94 11.36 10.38 -10.84
N ASN A 95 10.43 11.32 -10.66
CA ASN A 95 9.19 11.13 -9.89
C ASN A 95 7.99 11.57 -10.72
N ILE A 96 6.76 11.31 -10.24
CA ILE A 96 5.54 11.64 -11.00
C ILE A 96 5.43 13.11 -11.40
N GLY A 97 6.03 14.04 -10.64
CA GLY A 97 6.08 15.46 -10.94
C GLY A 97 6.91 15.84 -12.18
N ASP A 98 7.61 14.88 -12.81
CA ASP A 98 8.24 15.06 -14.13
C ASP A 98 7.27 15.09 -15.29
N ARG A 99 6.12 14.50 -15.06
CA ARG A 99 5.07 14.46 -16.06
C ARG A 99 4.47 15.85 -16.16
N ASP A 100 4.28 16.32 -17.39
CA ASP A 100 3.50 17.53 -17.64
C ASP A 100 2.01 17.33 -17.33
N ASP A 101 1.55 16.08 -17.32
CA ASP A 101 0.16 15.65 -17.10
C ASP A 101 -0.07 14.93 -15.76
N TRP A 102 0.80 15.11 -14.75
CA TRP A 102 0.71 14.40 -13.46
C TRP A 102 -0.66 14.54 -12.76
N TYR A 103 -1.36 15.64 -13.02
CA TYR A 103 -2.68 15.95 -12.46
C TYR A 103 -3.84 15.39 -13.27
N SER A 104 -3.58 14.72 -14.40
CA SER A 104 -4.64 14.23 -15.29
C SER A 104 -5.49 13.14 -14.67
N ASP A 105 -6.68 12.93 -15.21
CA ASP A 105 -7.59 11.85 -14.82
C ASP A 105 -6.98 10.47 -15.08
N ALA A 106 -6.25 10.32 -16.19
CA ALA A 106 -5.57 9.08 -16.55
C ALA A 106 -4.48 8.73 -15.52
N VAL A 107 -3.60 9.68 -15.19
CA VAL A 107 -2.51 9.45 -14.22
C VAL A 107 -3.05 9.25 -12.79
N PHE A 108 -4.11 9.96 -12.42
CA PHE A 108 -4.80 9.75 -11.14
C PHE A 108 -5.41 8.35 -11.06
N ALA A 109 -6.20 7.94 -12.05
CA ALA A 109 -6.88 6.65 -12.04
C ALA A 109 -5.89 5.47 -12.11
N GLN A 110 -4.84 5.58 -12.93
CA GLN A 110 -3.83 4.54 -13.11
C GLN A 110 -3.12 4.18 -11.80
N GLN A 111 -3.00 5.10 -10.85
CA GLN A 111 -2.42 4.83 -9.52
C GLN A 111 -3.21 3.77 -8.72
N HIS A 112 -4.49 3.57 -8.99
CA HIS A 112 -5.29 2.51 -8.36
C HIS A 112 -5.00 1.10 -8.92
N PHE A 113 -4.25 1.00 -10.02
CA PHE A 113 -3.83 -0.26 -10.65
C PHE A 113 -2.34 -0.54 -10.54
N THR A 114 -1.50 0.50 -10.58
CA THR A 114 -0.03 0.38 -10.60
C THR A 114 0.69 1.33 -9.63
N GLY A 115 -0.04 2.10 -8.82
CA GLY A 115 0.52 2.97 -7.79
C GLY A 115 0.90 2.19 -6.52
N THR A 116 1.08 2.92 -5.41
CA THR A 116 1.46 2.30 -4.12
C THR A 116 0.32 1.51 -3.45
N ASN A 117 -0.93 1.75 -3.86
CA ASN A 117 -2.11 1.00 -3.41
C ASN A 117 -2.88 0.43 -4.61
N PRO A 118 -2.38 -0.67 -5.21
CA PRO A 118 -3.07 -1.34 -6.31
C PRO A 118 -4.09 -2.40 -5.84
N THR A 119 -4.33 -2.54 -4.53
CA THR A 119 -4.99 -3.74 -3.97
C THR A 119 -6.40 -3.51 -3.44
N THR A 120 -6.94 -2.29 -3.54
CA THR A 120 -8.18 -1.95 -2.82
C THR A 120 -9.32 -1.40 -3.65
N ILE A 121 -9.08 -1.02 -4.90
CA ILE A 121 -10.15 -0.73 -5.85
C ILE A 121 -10.99 -2.00 -6.07
N LYS A 122 -12.32 -1.85 -6.14
CA LYS A 122 -13.26 -2.96 -6.27
C LYS A 122 -14.49 -2.57 -7.10
N CYS A 123 -15.20 -3.55 -7.64
CA CYS A 123 -16.49 -3.34 -8.28
C CYS A 123 -17.46 -2.66 -7.29
N ILE A 124 -18.30 -1.76 -7.82
CA ILE A 124 -19.26 -1.02 -7.01
C ILE A 124 -20.32 -1.96 -6.41
N GLY A 125 -20.69 -1.72 -5.15
CA GLY A 125 -21.84 -2.37 -4.50
C GLY A 125 -23.15 -1.66 -4.83
N ASP A 126 -24.27 -2.39 -4.72
CA ASP A 126 -25.60 -1.84 -5.02
C ASP A 126 -25.97 -0.61 -4.18
N ASP A 127 -25.46 -0.53 -2.94
CA ASP A 127 -25.65 0.60 -2.02
C ASP A 127 -25.06 1.90 -2.60
N LEU A 128 -23.77 1.89 -2.94
CA LEU A 128 -23.09 3.07 -3.49
C LEU A 128 -23.61 3.42 -4.88
N LYS A 129 -23.97 2.41 -5.68
CA LYS A 129 -24.53 2.62 -7.01
C LYS A 129 -25.83 3.42 -6.93
N ALA A 130 -26.75 3.01 -6.07
CA ALA A 130 -28.01 3.75 -5.86
C ALA A 130 -27.75 5.18 -5.36
N GLU A 131 -26.84 5.37 -4.42
CA GLU A 131 -26.50 6.72 -3.92
C GLU A 131 -25.91 7.63 -5.01
N PHE A 132 -25.05 7.11 -5.90
CA PHE A 132 -24.52 7.90 -7.03
C PHE A 132 -25.60 8.23 -8.06
N GLU A 133 -26.52 7.31 -8.35
CA GLU A 133 -27.66 7.56 -9.23
C GLU A 133 -28.57 8.67 -8.67
N GLU A 134 -28.83 8.67 -7.36
CA GLU A 134 -29.58 9.73 -6.67
C GLU A 134 -28.81 11.06 -6.65
N ALA A 135 -27.49 11.03 -6.41
CA ALA A 135 -26.65 12.21 -6.41
C ALA A 135 -26.60 12.86 -7.81
N ALA A 136 -26.59 12.08 -8.88
CA ALA A 136 -26.59 12.56 -10.25
C ALA A 136 -27.85 13.41 -10.57
N LEU A 137 -29.00 13.13 -9.95
CA LEU A 137 -30.23 13.92 -10.14
C LEU A 137 -30.08 15.38 -9.68
N LYS A 138 -29.12 15.67 -8.79
CA LYS A 138 -28.85 16.99 -8.22
C LYS A 138 -27.88 17.83 -9.04
N ILE A 139 -27.39 17.34 -10.18
CA ILE A 139 -26.55 18.10 -11.11
C ILE A 139 -27.39 19.24 -11.71
N ASP A 140 -26.93 20.49 -11.64
CA ASP A 140 -27.71 21.64 -12.12
C ASP A 140 -27.79 21.73 -13.66
N ASN A 141 -26.74 21.33 -14.36
CA ASN A 141 -26.71 21.31 -15.82
C ASN A 141 -27.47 20.07 -16.34
N GLU A 142 -28.64 20.28 -16.94
CA GLU A 142 -29.52 19.19 -17.42
C GLU A 142 -28.86 18.28 -18.48
N GLU A 143 -28.05 18.82 -19.38
CA GLU A 143 -27.35 18.01 -20.38
C GLU A 143 -26.30 17.12 -19.71
N HIS A 144 -25.48 17.70 -18.82
CA HIS A 144 -24.48 16.94 -18.08
C HIS A 144 -25.12 15.89 -17.17
N LYS A 145 -26.23 16.23 -16.51
CA LYS A 145 -27.05 15.30 -15.70
C LYS A 145 -27.47 14.09 -16.51
N GLU A 146 -28.09 14.31 -17.68
CA GLU A 146 -28.57 13.23 -18.53
C GLU A 146 -27.41 12.36 -19.04
N ASN A 147 -26.30 12.98 -19.42
CA ASN A 147 -25.08 12.27 -19.83
C ASN A 147 -24.53 11.37 -18.71
N VAL A 148 -24.39 11.91 -17.49
CA VAL A 148 -23.94 11.13 -16.31
C VAL A 148 -24.87 9.95 -16.06
N ARG A 149 -26.19 10.18 -16.03
CA ARG A 149 -27.17 9.12 -15.73
C ARG A 149 -27.16 8.02 -16.79
N ASN A 150 -27.09 8.39 -18.06
CA ASN A 150 -26.98 7.43 -19.16
C ASN A 150 -25.68 6.65 -19.08
N HIS A 151 -24.57 7.30 -18.72
CA HIS A 151 -23.28 6.64 -18.53
C HIS A 151 -23.31 5.60 -17.40
N LEU A 152 -23.83 5.97 -16.23
CA LEU A 152 -23.96 5.06 -15.07
C LEU A 152 -24.84 3.85 -15.40
N THR A 153 -25.92 4.06 -16.15
CA THR A 153 -26.83 2.99 -16.57
C THR A 153 -26.18 2.07 -17.61
N THR A 154 -25.55 2.65 -18.63
CA THR A 154 -24.95 1.91 -19.76
C THR A 154 -23.77 1.06 -19.30
N HIS A 155 -22.96 1.58 -18.38
CA HIS A 155 -21.72 0.95 -17.93
C HIS A 155 -21.84 0.31 -16.54
N ALA A 156 -23.07 0.06 -16.07
CA ALA A 156 -23.38 -0.44 -14.73
C ALA A 156 -22.57 -1.68 -14.28
N ALA A 157 -22.19 -2.57 -15.21
CA ALA A 157 -21.43 -3.78 -14.92
C ALA A 157 -19.90 -3.58 -14.89
N SER A 158 -19.43 -2.36 -15.15
CA SER A 158 -18.01 -1.99 -15.26
C SER A 158 -17.65 -0.76 -14.42
N LEU A 159 -18.45 -0.52 -13.38
CA LEU A 159 -18.22 0.55 -12.41
C LEU A 159 -17.41 0.02 -11.22
N TYR A 160 -16.38 0.77 -10.86
CA TYR A 160 -15.47 0.45 -9.76
C TYR A 160 -15.43 1.61 -8.78
N VAL A 161 -15.11 1.33 -7.53
CA VAL A 161 -14.98 2.32 -6.47
C VAL A 161 -13.70 2.13 -5.69
N GLN A 162 -13.13 3.26 -5.29
CA GLN A 162 -12.18 3.33 -4.22
C GLN A 162 -12.90 3.91 -2.99
N ASP A 163 -13.17 3.06 -2.00
CA ASP A 163 -14.09 3.33 -0.88
C ASP A 163 -13.32 3.54 0.44
N TYR A 164 -13.38 4.76 0.99
CA TYR A 164 -12.79 5.13 2.28
C TYR A 164 -13.84 5.45 3.37
N ARG A 165 -15.12 5.11 3.16
CA ARG A 165 -16.22 5.40 4.12
C ARG A 165 -15.95 4.85 5.52
N TYR A 166 -15.21 3.75 5.60
CA TYR A 166 -14.91 3.06 6.86
C TYR A 166 -14.00 3.86 7.81
N PHE A 167 -13.36 4.96 7.35
CA PHE A 167 -12.38 5.70 8.14
C PHE A 167 -12.92 6.16 9.50
N ARG A 168 -14.13 6.72 9.53
CA ARG A 168 -14.76 7.17 10.78
C ARG A 168 -15.02 6.00 11.73
N VAL A 169 -15.53 4.89 11.20
CA VAL A 169 -15.76 3.66 12.00
C VAL A 169 -14.44 3.15 12.57
N ALA A 170 -13.39 3.07 11.75
CA ALA A 170 -12.07 2.63 12.16
C ALA A 170 -11.42 3.57 13.20
N MET A 171 -11.71 4.88 13.14
CA MET A 171 -11.22 5.86 14.10
C MET A 171 -12.11 5.99 15.35
N GLY A 172 -13.28 5.35 15.39
CA GLY A 172 -14.25 5.49 16.50
C GLY A 172 -15.02 6.82 16.51
N LEU A 173 -15.18 7.46 15.34
CA LEU A 173 -15.84 8.76 15.17
C LEU A 173 -17.31 8.61 14.74
N SER A 174 -18.15 9.60 15.05
CA SER A 174 -19.50 9.68 14.47
C SER A 174 -19.45 9.99 12.98
N ALA A 175 -20.51 9.63 12.24
CA ALA A 175 -20.58 9.74 10.78
C ALA A 175 -20.33 11.18 10.24
N ASP A 176 -20.65 12.21 11.01
CA ASP A 176 -20.53 13.62 10.64
C ASP A 176 -19.35 14.34 11.30
N GLN A 177 -18.66 13.69 12.24
CA GLN A 177 -17.50 14.27 12.91
C GLN A 177 -16.37 14.53 11.92
N GLN A 178 -15.75 15.70 12.04
CA GLN A 178 -14.60 16.08 11.23
C GLN A 178 -13.38 15.26 11.62
N ILE A 179 -12.68 14.71 10.62
CA ILE A 179 -11.37 14.09 10.80
C ILE A 179 -10.35 15.25 10.79
N ALA A 180 -9.84 15.62 11.96
CA ALA A 180 -8.86 16.69 12.09
C ALA A 180 -7.87 16.36 13.21
N SER A 181 -6.59 16.69 12.99
CA SER A 181 -5.52 16.46 13.97
C SER A 181 -5.57 17.42 15.17
N GLY A 182 -6.29 18.53 15.05
CA GLY A 182 -6.40 19.58 16.07
C GLY A 182 -5.33 20.69 15.97
N ASP A 183 -4.38 20.57 15.05
CA ASP A 183 -3.31 21.55 14.80
C ASP A 183 -3.25 22.03 13.34
N GLY A 184 -4.41 22.04 12.67
CA GLY A 184 -4.59 22.62 11.34
C GLY A 184 -4.43 21.64 10.18
N ARG A 185 -4.36 20.33 10.44
CA ARG A 185 -4.42 19.29 9.41
C ARG A 185 -5.76 18.57 9.43
N TYR A 186 -6.25 18.23 8.25
CA TYR A 186 -7.57 17.66 8.02
C TYR A 186 -7.45 16.36 7.20
N GLY A 187 -8.15 15.33 7.63
CA GLY A 187 -8.38 14.12 6.86
C GLY A 187 -9.75 14.15 6.18
N ALA A 188 -9.99 13.21 5.28
CA ALA A 188 -11.27 13.01 4.62
C ALA A 188 -11.57 11.52 4.48
N ALA A 189 -12.85 11.15 4.39
CA ALA A 189 -13.30 9.81 4.06
C ALA A 189 -14.00 9.79 2.67
N PRO A 190 -13.26 10.01 1.57
CA PRO A 190 -13.84 10.14 0.25
C PRO A 190 -14.35 8.81 -0.32
N VAL A 191 -15.10 8.89 -1.41
CA VAL A 191 -15.42 7.75 -2.28
C VAL A 191 -15.21 8.20 -3.72
N ALA A 192 -14.33 7.52 -4.45
CA ALA A 192 -14.11 7.80 -5.87
C ALA A 192 -14.77 6.71 -6.72
N LEU A 193 -15.57 7.12 -7.70
CA LEU A 193 -16.24 6.28 -8.68
C LEU A 193 -15.46 6.28 -9.98
N PHE A 194 -15.30 5.11 -10.59
CA PHE A 194 -14.59 4.92 -11.84
C PHE A 194 -15.41 4.06 -12.81
N HIS A 195 -15.14 4.23 -14.10
CA HIS A 195 -15.52 3.30 -15.16
C HIS A 195 -14.27 2.63 -15.71
N LEU A 196 -14.22 1.30 -15.67
CA LEU A 196 -13.20 0.53 -16.39
C LEU A 196 -13.71 0.23 -17.80
N ARG A 197 -13.11 0.84 -18.81
CA ARG A 197 -13.49 0.65 -20.20
C ARG A 197 -12.98 -0.67 -20.75
N ASP A 198 -13.58 -1.16 -21.83
CA ASP A 198 -13.15 -2.40 -22.50
C ASP A 198 -11.79 -2.27 -23.19
N ASP A 199 -11.36 -1.03 -23.48
CA ASP A 199 -10.00 -0.71 -23.92
C ASP A 199 -9.00 -0.64 -22.76
N GLY A 200 -9.38 -0.95 -21.53
CA GLY A 200 -8.49 -1.01 -20.37
C GLY A 200 -8.21 0.31 -19.67
N LYS A 201 -8.72 1.44 -20.18
CA LYS A 201 -8.60 2.74 -19.52
C LYS A 201 -9.55 2.83 -18.33
N LEU A 202 -9.02 3.08 -17.13
CA LEU A 202 -9.80 3.38 -15.94
C LEU A 202 -10.05 4.90 -15.88
N HIS A 203 -11.31 5.34 -15.88
CA HIS A 203 -11.68 6.76 -15.93
C HIS A 203 -12.47 7.18 -14.68
N PRO A 204 -12.07 8.24 -13.96
CA PRO A 204 -12.78 8.71 -12.77
C PRO A 204 -14.04 9.52 -13.15
N LEU A 205 -15.18 9.14 -12.58
CA LEU A 205 -16.49 9.71 -12.91
C LEU A 205 -17.04 10.66 -11.86
N ALA A 206 -16.83 10.36 -10.57
CA ALA A 206 -17.37 11.16 -9.48
C ALA A 206 -16.52 10.98 -8.21
N ILE A 207 -16.51 12.01 -7.37
CA ILE A 207 -15.84 11.98 -6.07
C ILE A 207 -16.80 12.54 -5.01
N VAL A 208 -17.02 11.76 -3.96
CA VAL A 208 -17.51 12.27 -2.68
C VAL A 208 -16.30 12.78 -1.91
N ILE A 209 -16.27 14.06 -1.55
CA ILE A 209 -15.11 14.69 -0.89
C ILE A 209 -14.87 14.08 0.49
N ASP A 210 -15.95 13.94 1.26
CA ASP A 210 -15.93 13.37 2.61
C ASP A 210 -17.31 12.77 2.91
N TYR A 211 -17.40 11.45 2.93
CA TYR A 211 -18.66 10.74 3.07
C TYR A 211 -19.14 10.77 4.53
N LYS A 212 -20.26 11.46 4.75
CA LYS A 212 -20.88 11.67 6.07
C LYS A 212 -22.14 10.84 6.26
N GLY A 213 -22.00 9.52 6.08
CA GLY A 213 -23.07 8.54 6.23
C GLY A 213 -23.99 8.41 5.02
N THR A 214 -24.21 9.47 4.24
CA THR A 214 -24.89 9.44 2.94
C THR A 214 -24.33 10.50 2.00
N MET A 215 -24.46 10.31 0.69
CA MET A 215 -24.13 11.32 -0.33
C MET A 215 -25.00 12.57 -0.23
N ALA A 216 -26.23 12.46 0.30
CA ALA A 216 -27.10 13.60 0.54
C ALA A 216 -26.55 14.57 1.60
N ASN A 217 -25.78 14.06 2.56
CA ASN A 217 -25.12 14.84 3.61
C ASN A 217 -23.65 15.18 3.28
N SER A 218 -23.20 14.86 2.07
CA SER A 218 -21.81 14.98 1.64
C SER A 218 -21.69 15.91 0.43
N VAL A 219 -20.47 16.42 0.19
CA VAL A 219 -20.17 17.13 -1.06
C VAL A 219 -19.79 16.11 -2.13
N VAL A 220 -20.58 16.05 -3.21
CA VAL A 220 -20.37 15.16 -4.35
C VAL A 220 -20.13 16.01 -5.60
N ILE A 221 -19.04 15.74 -6.30
CA ILE A 221 -18.71 16.36 -7.58
C ILE A 221 -18.62 15.26 -8.65
N PHE A 222 -19.28 15.49 -9.78
CA PHE A 222 -19.16 14.66 -10.98
C PHE A 222 -18.11 15.27 -11.89
N ASN A 223 -17.30 14.43 -12.51
CA ASN A 223 -16.32 14.84 -13.49
C ASN A 223 -17.04 15.45 -14.69
N ASN A 224 -16.61 16.62 -15.15
CA ASN A 224 -17.10 17.23 -16.39
C ASN A 224 -16.90 16.31 -17.61
N ARG A 225 -16.00 15.33 -17.49
CA ARG A 225 -15.61 14.38 -18.53
C ARG A 225 -16.02 12.98 -18.11
N LEU A 226 -16.81 12.32 -18.93
CA LEU A 226 -17.26 10.94 -18.67
C LEU A 226 -16.41 9.89 -19.39
N GLU A 227 -15.49 10.35 -20.24
CA GLU A 227 -14.57 9.52 -21.00
C GLU A 227 -13.16 10.12 -21.03
N PRO A 228 -12.11 9.29 -21.18
CA PRO A 228 -10.74 9.75 -21.35
C PRO A 228 -10.57 10.72 -22.53
N ALA A 229 -9.53 11.56 -22.48
CA ALA A 229 -9.15 12.35 -23.65
C ALA A 229 -8.76 11.41 -24.79
N PRO A 230 -9.07 11.75 -26.06
CA PRO A 230 -8.26 11.28 -27.17
C PRO A 230 -6.79 11.66 -26.93
N ASP A 231 -5.86 10.73 -27.22
CA ASP A 231 -4.43 10.90 -26.92
C ASP A 231 -3.76 12.08 -27.67
N ASP A 232 -4.46 12.68 -28.64
CA ASP A 232 -4.01 13.82 -29.47
C ASP A 232 -4.50 15.20 -28.99
N GLN A 233 -5.31 15.27 -27.92
CA GLN A 233 -5.81 16.54 -27.39
C GLN A 233 -4.98 17.07 -26.21
N PRO A 234 -4.75 18.39 -26.12
CA PRO A 234 -4.04 18.98 -24.99
C PRO A 234 -4.82 18.78 -23.68
N HIS A 235 -4.13 18.31 -22.63
CA HIS A 235 -4.66 18.18 -21.26
C HIS A 235 -4.86 19.53 -20.54
N ASN A 236 -4.95 20.64 -21.28
CA ASN A 236 -5.04 21.98 -20.73
C ASN A 236 -6.36 22.22 -19.97
N LEU A 237 -7.45 21.57 -20.39
CA LEU A 237 -8.75 21.66 -19.72
C LEU A 237 -8.71 21.01 -18.33
N GLU A 238 -7.92 19.97 -18.13
CA GLU A 238 -7.76 19.31 -16.82
C GLU A 238 -6.86 20.12 -15.88
N LYS A 239 -5.93 20.90 -16.43
CA LYS A 239 -4.99 21.72 -15.64
C LYS A 239 -5.74 22.76 -14.81
N GLU A 240 -6.73 23.39 -15.41
CA GLU A 240 -7.49 24.51 -14.82
C GLU A 240 -8.80 24.07 -14.13
N ASP A 241 -9.13 22.78 -14.12
CA ASP A 241 -10.30 22.25 -13.38
C ASP A 241 -9.96 22.10 -11.88
N TRP A 242 -9.77 23.24 -11.22
CA TRP A 242 -9.37 23.32 -9.81
C TRP A 242 -10.33 22.62 -8.83
N PRO A 243 -11.67 22.72 -8.97
CA PRO A 243 -12.60 21.95 -8.15
C PRO A 243 -12.36 20.44 -8.26
N TRP A 244 -12.18 19.93 -9.48
CA TRP A 244 -11.93 18.50 -9.71
C TRP A 244 -10.54 18.06 -9.24
N ARG A 245 -9.51 18.88 -9.45
CA ARG A 245 -8.15 18.62 -8.94
C ARG A 245 -8.11 18.58 -7.42
N TYR A 246 -8.85 19.47 -6.74
CA TYR A 246 -9.01 19.41 -5.29
C TYR A 246 -9.70 18.11 -4.85
N ALA A 247 -10.78 17.71 -5.54
CA ALA A 247 -11.47 16.46 -5.24
C ALA A 247 -10.55 15.23 -5.35
N LYS A 248 -9.75 15.15 -6.42
CA LYS A 248 -8.71 14.12 -6.58
C LYS A 248 -7.67 14.17 -5.46
N THR A 249 -7.29 15.36 -5.02
CA THR A 249 -6.36 15.56 -3.89
C THR A 249 -6.93 15.01 -2.57
N CYS A 250 -8.22 15.16 -2.31
CA CYS A 250 -8.88 14.54 -1.15
C CYS A 250 -8.79 13.00 -1.21
N VAL A 251 -9.03 12.42 -2.39
CA VAL A 251 -8.88 10.97 -2.61
C VAL A 251 -7.45 10.53 -2.36
N GLN A 252 -6.46 11.23 -2.93
CA GLN A 252 -5.05 10.91 -2.74
C GLN A 252 -4.61 11.03 -1.28
N SER A 253 -5.16 11.98 -0.53
CA SER A 253 -4.89 12.11 0.92
C SER A 253 -5.45 10.95 1.73
N ALA A 254 -6.67 10.51 1.43
CA ALA A 254 -7.21 9.32 2.06
C ALA A 254 -6.47 8.06 1.61
N ASP A 255 -6.06 8.00 0.34
CA ASP A 255 -5.28 6.89 -0.19
C ASP A 255 -3.92 6.77 0.47
N TRP A 256 -3.26 7.89 0.75
CA TRP A 256 -2.02 7.90 1.54
C TRP A 256 -2.22 7.26 2.92
N LEU A 257 -3.27 7.66 3.66
CA LEU A 257 -3.51 7.11 4.99
C LEU A 257 -3.81 5.60 4.94
N ARG A 258 -4.68 5.18 4.00
CA ARG A 258 -4.99 3.76 3.82
C ARG A 258 -3.76 2.97 3.38
N HIS A 259 -2.99 3.52 2.44
CA HIS A 259 -1.80 2.88 1.92
C HIS A 259 -0.75 2.72 3.02
N GLU A 260 -0.33 3.80 3.67
CA GLU A 260 0.76 3.74 4.66
C GLU A 260 0.36 2.97 5.92
N VAL A 261 -0.84 3.20 6.43
CA VAL A 261 -1.24 2.61 7.72
C VAL A 261 -1.83 1.22 7.55
N THR A 262 -2.82 1.05 6.66
CA THR A 262 -3.50 -0.24 6.51
C THR A 262 -2.69 -1.20 5.65
N ILE A 263 -2.33 -0.80 4.43
CA ILE A 263 -1.81 -1.74 3.43
C ILE A 263 -0.33 -2.03 3.63
N HIS A 264 0.46 -1.00 3.91
CA HIS A 264 1.89 -1.11 4.12
C HIS A 264 2.17 -1.54 5.56
N LEU A 265 1.99 -0.66 6.54
CA LEU A 265 2.35 -0.95 7.93
C LEU A 265 1.60 -2.16 8.51
N VAL A 266 0.27 -2.17 8.49
CA VAL A 266 -0.49 -3.22 9.18
C VAL A 266 -0.46 -4.54 8.39
N ASN A 267 -0.94 -4.52 7.14
CA ASN A 267 -1.13 -5.74 6.34
C ASN A 267 0.17 -6.40 5.90
N THR A 268 1.32 -5.73 6.02
CA THR A 268 2.63 -6.37 5.82
C THR A 268 3.40 -6.49 7.13
N HIS A 269 3.89 -5.38 7.69
CA HIS A 269 4.80 -5.44 8.84
C HIS A 269 4.17 -6.06 10.09
N LEU A 270 3.01 -5.55 10.54
CA LEU A 270 2.47 -5.94 11.86
C LEU A 270 1.81 -7.31 11.84
N VAL A 271 1.12 -7.67 10.75
CA VAL A 271 0.59 -9.03 10.55
C VAL A 271 1.73 -10.05 10.47
N GLU A 272 2.79 -9.77 9.70
CA GLU A 272 3.94 -10.68 9.58
C GLU A 272 4.71 -10.78 10.90
N GLU A 273 4.82 -9.70 11.69
CA GLU A 273 5.46 -9.77 13.01
C GLU A 273 4.72 -10.71 13.98
N ALA A 274 3.39 -10.74 13.94
CA ALA A 274 2.63 -11.69 14.73
C ALA A 274 2.97 -13.14 14.33
N VAL A 275 3.06 -13.42 13.02
CA VAL A 275 3.51 -14.72 12.50
C VAL A 275 4.91 -15.06 13.02
N ILE A 276 5.86 -14.12 12.92
CA ILE A 276 7.24 -14.33 13.35
C ILE A 276 7.31 -14.70 14.83
N VAL A 277 6.63 -13.94 15.69
CA VAL A 277 6.65 -14.17 17.14
C VAL A 277 5.97 -15.49 17.48
N ALA A 278 4.80 -15.78 16.91
CA ALA A 278 4.09 -17.03 17.13
C ALA A 278 4.93 -18.24 16.70
N ALA A 279 5.49 -18.20 15.48
CA ALA A 279 6.29 -19.29 14.94
C ALA A 279 7.56 -19.54 15.76
N ASN A 280 8.29 -18.50 16.19
CA ASN A 280 9.49 -18.67 17.02
C ASN A 280 9.18 -19.21 18.43
N ARG A 281 7.94 -19.07 18.92
CA ARG A 281 7.51 -19.58 20.22
C ARG A 281 6.96 -21.01 20.17
N THR A 282 6.52 -21.47 19.01
CA THR A 282 5.72 -22.70 18.88
C THR A 282 6.32 -23.74 17.93
N LEU A 283 7.10 -23.32 16.92
CA LEU A 283 7.73 -24.20 15.95
C LEU A 283 9.22 -24.38 16.28
N PRO A 284 9.72 -25.62 16.46
CA PRO A 284 11.15 -25.89 16.50
C PRO A 284 11.85 -25.43 15.21
N THR A 285 13.11 -25.01 15.30
CA THR A 285 13.88 -24.59 14.09
C THR A 285 14.09 -25.72 13.08
N SER A 286 13.93 -26.97 13.50
CA SER A 286 13.94 -28.15 12.62
C SER A 286 12.60 -28.42 11.92
N HIS A 287 11.54 -27.70 12.27
CA HIS A 287 10.21 -27.88 11.69
C HIS A 287 10.16 -27.33 10.26
N ILE A 288 9.56 -28.05 9.32
CA ILE A 288 9.59 -27.68 7.90
C ILE A 288 8.97 -26.30 7.60
N VAL A 289 7.87 -25.96 8.28
CA VAL A 289 7.25 -24.63 8.18
C VAL A 289 8.19 -23.52 8.68
N TYR A 290 8.97 -23.76 9.73
CA TYR A 290 9.96 -22.78 10.21
C TYR A 290 11.06 -22.58 9.17
N GLN A 291 11.60 -23.66 8.61
CA GLN A 291 12.66 -23.61 7.60
C GLN A 291 12.22 -22.95 6.29
N LEU A 292 10.94 -23.11 5.90
CA LEU A 292 10.37 -22.40 4.77
C LEU A 292 10.34 -20.88 4.99
N LEU A 293 10.02 -20.44 6.21
CA LEU A 293 9.73 -19.04 6.50
C LEU A 293 10.91 -18.22 7.06
N GLU A 294 11.88 -18.85 7.71
CA GLU A 294 12.92 -18.12 8.48
C GLU A 294 13.70 -17.08 7.67
N LYS A 295 13.93 -17.33 6.37
CA LYS A 295 14.62 -16.39 5.48
C LYS A 295 13.76 -15.20 5.08
N HIS A 296 12.44 -15.35 5.12
CA HIS A 296 11.47 -14.30 4.81
C HIS A 296 11.19 -13.39 6.01
N TRP A 297 11.78 -13.67 7.18
CA TRP A 297 11.63 -12.88 8.41
C TRP A 297 12.84 -12.00 8.71
N GLU A 298 13.87 -12.07 7.87
CA GLU A 298 15.12 -11.37 8.12
C GLU A 298 14.86 -9.86 8.20
N THR A 299 15.38 -9.22 9.26
CA THR A 299 15.30 -7.77 9.52
C THR A 299 13.96 -7.26 10.05
N THR A 300 12.82 -7.90 9.75
CA THR A 300 11.46 -7.43 10.05
C THR A 300 11.27 -6.99 11.51
N LEU A 301 11.64 -7.81 12.50
CA LEU A 301 11.43 -7.46 13.92
C LEU A 301 12.19 -6.20 14.34
N SER A 302 13.41 -6.01 13.83
CA SER A 302 14.23 -4.84 14.17
C SER A 302 13.64 -3.58 13.53
N LEU A 303 13.21 -3.68 12.28
CA LEU A 303 12.51 -2.61 11.55
C LEU A 303 11.24 -2.18 12.26
N ASN A 304 10.39 -3.15 12.60
CA ASN A 304 9.11 -2.85 13.22
C ASN A 304 9.27 -2.20 14.59
N ARG A 305 10.28 -2.60 15.38
CA ARG A 305 10.63 -1.90 16.62
C ARG A 305 10.97 -0.44 16.33
N GLN A 306 11.82 -0.15 15.35
CA GLN A 306 12.19 1.22 14.99
C GLN A 306 10.99 2.01 14.46
N ALA A 307 10.11 1.39 13.67
CA ALA A 307 8.89 2.00 13.18
C ALA A 307 7.96 2.41 14.33
N ARG A 308 7.75 1.52 15.32
CA ARG A 308 6.96 1.83 16.53
C ARG A 308 7.56 2.92 17.40
N GLN A 309 8.89 2.94 17.54
CA GLN A 309 9.59 3.90 18.41
C GLN A 309 9.76 5.28 17.78
N SER A 310 9.83 5.35 16.45
CA SER A 310 10.16 6.59 15.74
C SER A 310 9.20 6.92 14.62
N LEU A 311 9.09 6.07 13.60
CA LEU A 311 8.37 6.38 12.36
C LEU A 311 6.89 6.75 12.61
N VAL A 312 6.16 5.89 13.31
CA VAL A 312 4.73 6.09 13.53
C VAL A 312 4.45 7.32 14.41
N PRO A 313 5.04 7.47 15.62
CA PRO A 313 4.75 8.62 16.48
C PRO A 313 5.39 9.95 16.03
N ASN A 314 6.56 9.91 15.39
CA ASN A 314 7.33 11.12 15.08
C ASN A 314 7.22 11.57 13.62
N VAL A 315 6.76 10.70 12.71
CA VAL A 315 6.54 11.03 11.29
C VAL A 315 5.06 10.94 10.95
N ILE A 316 4.50 9.73 10.90
CA ILE A 316 3.13 9.48 10.42
C ILE A 316 2.12 10.30 11.23
N ALA A 317 2.17 10.21 12.57
CA ALA A 317 1.25 10.95 13.44
C ALA A 317 1.44 12.48 13.40
N LYS A 318 2.61 12.97 12.97
CA LYS A 318 2.90 14.41 12.86
C LYS A 318 2.39 15.03 11.56
N ILE A 319 2.14 14.22 10.54
CA ILE A 319 1.69 14.69 9.23
C ILE A 319 0.25 14.26 8.94
N ALA A 320 -0.24 13.18 9.55
CA ALA A 320 -1.61 12.72 9.38
C ALA A 320 -2.65 13.79 9.78
N GLY A 321 -3.81 13.74 9.11
CA GLY A 321 -4.96 14.60 9.37
C GLY A 321 -5.86 14.14 10.53
N ALA A 322 -5.38 13.21 11.36
CA ALA A 322 -6.13 12.64 12.49
C ALA A 322 -5.27 12.67 13.77
N PRO A 323 -5.89 12.76 14.96
CA PRO A 323 -5.13 12.72 16.21
C PRO A 323 -4.59 11.31 16.51
N TRP A 324 -3.65 11.23 17.46
CA TRP A 324 -2.97 9.99 17.81
C TRP A 324 -3.93 8.84 18.18
N ASN A 325 -4.95 9.11 19.00
CA ASN A 325 -5.84 8.06 19.50
C ASN A 325 -6.68 7.45 18.36
N GLU A 326 -7.14 8.28 17.43
CA GLU A 326 -7.88 7.87 16.24
C GLU A 326 -6.98 7.08 15.29
N LEU A 327 -5.69 7.45 15.14
CA LEU A 327 -4.72 6.65 14.39
C LEU A 327 -4.46 5.29 15.02
N VAL A 328 -4.39 5.23 16.36
CA VAL A 328 -4.27 3.97 17.11
C VAL A 328 -5.50 3.09 16.87
N SER A 329 -6.70 3.65 16.99
CA SER A 329 -7.95 2.94 16.66
C SER A 329 -7.96 2.45 15.21
N PHE A 330 -7.51 3.30 14.27
CA PHE A 330 -7.45 2.96 12.85
C PHE A 330 -6.49 1.79 12.57
N MET A 331 -5.30 1.78 13.17
CA MET A 331 -4.35 0.65 13.12
C MET A 331 -4.94 -0.62 13.74
N GLY A 332 -5.58 -0.50 14.91
CA GLY A 332 -6.24 -1.62 15.56
C GLY A 332 -7.37 -2.22 14.72
N HIS A 333 -8.18 -1.37 14.09
CA HIS A 333 -9.23 -1.78 13.17
C HIS A 333 -8.65 -2.51 11.95
N ALA A 334 -7.61 -1.95 11.31
CA ALA A 334 -6.94 -2.58 10.18
C ALA A 334 -6.41 -3.98 10.55
N TYR A 335 -5.80 -4.13 11.73
CA TYR A 335 -5.22 -5.41 12.15
C TYR A 335 -6.30 -6.46 12.44
N THR A 336 -7.32 -6.07 13.22
CA THR A 336 -8.41 -6.98 13.62
C THR A 336 -9.37 -7.35 12.49
N THR A 337 -9.40 -6.55 11.42
CA THR A 337 -10.20 -6.82 10.22
C THR A 337 -9.39 -7.35 9.04
N PHE A 338 -8.07 -7.57 9.21
CA PHE A 338 -7.26 -8.26 8.22
C PHE A 338 -7.91 -9.60 7.89
N ASN A 339 -8.20 -9.87 6.60
CA ASN A 339 -8.88 -11.09 6.20
C ASN A 339 -7.89 -12.10 5.63
N TRP A 340 -7.32 -12.96 6.50
CA TRP A 340 -6.25 -13.87 6.14
C TRP A 340 -6.53 -14.66 4.86
N LYS A 341 -7.66 -15.39 4.82
CA LYS A 341 -8.05 -16.18 3.65
C LYS A 341 -8.56 -15.33 2.49
N GLY A 342 -9.29 -14.25 2.77
CA GLY A 342 -9.86 -13.38 1.74
C GLY A 342 -8.81 -12.63 0.94
N LEU A 343 -7.62 -12.40 1.53
CA LEU A 343 -6.51 -11.71 0.89
C LEU A 343 -5.55 -12.62 0.12
N HIS A 344 -5.81 -13.94 0.03
CA HIS A 344 -5.11 -14.79 -0.93
C HIS A 344 -5.39 -14.25 -2.34
N ILE A 345 -4.36 -14.06 -3.16
CA ILE A 345 -4.46 -13.29 -4.42
C ILE A 345 -5.64 -13.67 -5.33
N PRO A 346 -5.93 -14.96 -5.59
CA PRO A 346 -7.11 -15.32 -6.38
C PRO A 346 -8.44 -14.87 -5.75
N LYS A 347 -8.58 -15.05 -4.42
CA LYS A 347 -9.80 -14.70 -3.67
C LYS A 347 -9.95 -13.18 -3.53
N ASP A 348 -8.84 -12.47 -3.33
CA ASP A 348 -8.83 -11.01 -3.27
C ASP A 348 -9.35 -10.42 -4.58
N LEU A 349 -8.78 -10.82 -5.72
CA LEU A 349 -9.19 -10.35 -7.04
C LEU A 349 -10.66 -10.66 -7.33
N GLU A 350 -11.10 -11.89 -7.09
CA GLU A 350 -12.52 -12.28 -7.24
C GLU A 350 -13.44 -11.42 -6.39
N SER A 351 -13.11 -11.22 -5.10
CA SER A 351 -13.92 -10.43 -4.18
C SER A 351 -14.02 -8.95 -4.58
N ARG A 352 -13.01 -8.45 -5.30
CA ARG A 352 -12.96 -7.10 -5.84
C ARG A 352 -13.55 -6.98 -7.24
N GLY A 353 -14.01 -8.08 -7.84
CA GLY A 353 -14.63 -8.10 -9.16
C GLY A 353 -13.64 -8.07 -10.33
N PHE A 354 -12.47 -8.68 -10.14
CA PHE A 354 -11.47 -8.90 -11.19
C PHE A 354 -11.27 -10.40 -11.45
N PRO A 355 -10.83 -10.80 -12.66
CA PRO A 355 -10.42 -12.18 -12.89
C PRO A 355 -9.23 -12.58 -12.00
N SER A 356 -9.24 -13.82 -11.54
CA SER A 356 -8.22 -14.40 -10.64
C SER A 356 -7.23 -15.33 -11.32
N THR A 357 -7.31 -15.46 -12.65
CA THR A 357 -6.46 -16.33 -13.47
C THR A 357 -5.70 -15.53 -14.51
N THR A 358 -4.55 -16.05 -14.94
CA THR A 358 -3.74 -15.45 -16.02
C THR A 358 -4.57 -15.27 -17.29
N ASP A 359 -5.25 -16.31 -17.75
CA ASP A 359 -6.10 -16.26 -18.95
C ASP A 359 -7.22 -15.20 -18.85
N GLY A 360 -7.81 -15.03 -17.66
CA GLY A 360 -8.83 -14.01 -17.43
C GLY A 360 -8.27 -12.59 -17.47
N LEU A 361 -7.07 -12.40 -16.94
CA LEU A 361 -6.36 -11.12 -16.91
C LEU A 361 -5.65 -10.76 -18.22
N ASP A 362 -5.53 -11.70 -19.17
CA ASP A 362 -5.06 -11.44 -20.54
C ASP A 362 -6.12 -10.79 -21.44
N ASN A 363 -7.35 -10.64 -20.95
CA ASN A 363 -8.35 -9.80 -21.61
C ASN A 363 -7.80 -8.35 -21.72
N PRO A 364 -7.86 -7.71 -22.90
CA PRO A 364 -7.41 -6.33 -23.10
C PRO A 364 -7.97 -5.33 -22.08
N LYS A 365 -9.15 -5.58 -21.52
CA LYS A 365 -9.75 -4.76 -20.45
C LYS A 365 -8.88 -4.61 -19.19
N PHE A 366 -7.97 -5.55 -18.92
CA PHE A 366 -7.15 -5.54 -17.71
C PHE A 366 -5.66 -5.29 -17.98
N HIS A 367 -5.29 -4.93 -19.22
CA HIS A 367 -3.88 -4.79 -19.59
C HIS A 367 -3.16 -3.71 -18.76
N ASN A 368 -3.87 -2.64 -18.37
CA ASN A 368 -3.37 -1.56 -17.51
C ASN A 368 -3.25 -1.94 -16.02
N TYR A 369 -3.72 -3.11 -15.62
CA TYR A 369 -3.65 -3.59 -14.22
C TYR A 369 -2.48 -4.56 -14.00
N ALA A 370 -1.26 -4.08 -14.29
CA ALA A 370 -0.05 -4.90 -14.24
C ALA A 370 0.22 -5.54 -12.87
N TYR A 371 -0.18 -4.91 -11.75
CA TYR A 371 -0.11 -5.54 -10.42
C TYR A 371 -0.84 -6.89 -10.41
N ALA A 372 -2.11 -6.93 -10.81
CA ALA A 372 -2.90 -8.17 -10.80
C ALA A 372 -2.32 -9.21 -11.77
N ARG A 373 -1.95 -8.77 -12.98
CA ARG A 373 -1.34 -9.62 -14.02
C ARG A 373 -0.02 -10.25 -13.58
N ASN A 374 0.77 -9.55 -12.76
CA ASN A 374 2.02 -10.07 -12.20
C ASN A 374 1.80 -10.92 -10.94
N MET A 375 0.86 -10.52 -10.09
CA MET A 375 0.70 -11.13 -8.77
C MET A 375 0.04 -12.51 -8.83
N VAL A 376 -0.86 -12.76 -9.80
CA VAL A 376 -1.45 -14.10 -10.01
C VAL A 376 -0.39 -15.17 -10.31
N PRO A 377 0.47 -15.04 -11.34
CA PRO A 377 1.49 -16.04 -11.61
C PRO A 377 2.61 -16.06 -10.55
N MET A 378 2.92 -14.94 -9.89
CA MET A 378 3.83 -14.93 -8.73
C MET A 378 3.28 -15.79 -7.57
N TRP A 379 2.00 -15.59 -7.21
CA TRP A 379 1.32 -16.39 -6.19
C TRP A 379 1.33 -17.88 -6.54
N GLN A 380 1.06 -18.23 -7.80
CA GLN A 380 1.10 -19.60 -8.28
C GLN A 380 2.49 -20.23 -8.14
N ALA A 381 3.56 -19.49 -8.47
CA ALA A 381 4.93 -19.97 -8.34
C ALA A 381 5.32 -20.22 -6.87
N ILE A 382 5.01 -19.27 -5.97
CA ILE A 382 5.24 -19.43 -4.53
C ILE A 382 4.44 -20.61 -3.99
N ARG A 383 3.16 -20.72 -4.35
CA ARG A 383 2.30 -21.82 -3.91
C ARG A 383 2.78 -23.17 -4.39
N ALA A 384 3.27 -23.26 -5.64
CA ALA A 384 3.85 -24.49 -6.18
C ALA A 384 5.09 -24.91 -5.39
N PHE A 385 6.02 -23.98 -5.14
CA PHE A 385 7.19 -24.20 -4.31
C PHE A 385 6.82 -24.73 -2.92
N VAL A 386 5.93 -24.03 -2.21
CA VAL A 386 5.46 -24.43 -0.88
C VAL A 386 4.75 -25.79 -0.92
N SER A 387 3.92 -26.04 -1.95
CA SER A 387 3.19 -27.29 -2.10
C SER A 387 4.12 -28.50 -2.25
N GLU A 388 5.16 -28.38 -3.07
CA GLU A 388 6.14 -29.46 -3.25
C GLU A 388 6.86 -29.79 -1.94
N VAL A 389 7.29 -28.78 -1.20
CA VAL A 389 7.99 -28.98 0.08
C VAL A 389 7.06 -29.64 1.10
N LEU A 390 5.87 -29.09 1.31
CA LEU A 390 4.96 -29.60 2.35
C LEU A 390 4.42 -31.00 2.03
N LYS A 391 4.15 -31.32 0.75
CA LYS A 391 3.73 -32.68 0.35
C LYS A 391 4.83 -33.73 0.49
N ALA A 392 6.10 -33.32 0.56
CA ALA A 392 7.20 -34.23 0.87
C ALA A 392 7.25 -34.61 2.36
N HIS A 393 6.72 -33.75 3.25
CA HIS A 393 6.74 -33.92 4.70
C HIS A 393 5.40 -34.40 5.28
N TYR A 394 4.28 -34.05 4.66
CA TYR A 394 2.94 -34.46 5.05
C TYR A 394 2.29 -35.33 3.96
N ALA A 395 2.07 -36.60 4.29
CA ALA A 395 1.48 -37.56 3.34
C ALA A 395 -0.01 -37.28 3.04
N ASP A 396 -0.73 -36.74 4.02
CA ASP A 396 -2.17 -36.47 3.94
C ASP A 396 -2.62 -35.42 4.98
N ASN A 397 -3.92 -35.13 5.00
CA ASN A 397 -4.53 -34.21 5.96
C ASN A 397 -4.39 -34.68 7.41
N ALA A 398 -4.38 -35.99 7.67
CA ALA A 398 -4.27 -36.51 9.04
C ALA A 398 -2.88 -36.27 9.61
N ALA A 399 -1.82 -36.32 8.78
CA ALA A 399 -0.47 -35.96 9.20
C ALA A 399 -0.39 -34.50 9.68
N VAL A 400 -1.07 -33.57 9.00
CA VAL A 400 -1.13 -32.15 9.38
C VAL A 400 -1.93 -31.95 10.67
N GLN A 401 -3.08 -32.62 10.82
CA GLN A 401 -3.92 -32.54 12.02
C GLN A 401 -3.21 -33.08 13.27
N ASN A 402 -2.37 -34.10 13.11
CA ASN A 402 -1.60 -34.68 14.22
C ASN A 402 -0.32 -33.90 14.56
N ASP A 403 0.00 -32.83 13.83
CA ASP A 403 1.16 -31.98 14.10
C ASP A 403 0.87 -31.00 15.24
N GLN A 404 1.29 -31.37 16.46
CA GLN A 404 1.07 -30.55 17.65
C GLN A 404 1.80 -29.19 17.61
N CYS A 405 2.96 -29.09 16.94
CA CYS A 405 3.68 -27.82 16.83
C CYS A 405 2.87 -26.84 15.99
N LEU A 406 2.29 -27.33 14.89
CA LEU A 406 1.41 -26.54 14.04
C LEU A 406 0.13 -26.11 14.76
N GLN A 407 -0.47 -26.98 15.58
CA GLN A 407 -1.66 -26.59 16.36
C GLN A 407 -1.35 -25.49 17.36
N ASN A 408 -0.22 -25.62 18.07
CA ASN A 408 0.22 -24.59 18.99
C ASN A 408 0.46 -23.26 18.26
N PHE A 409 1.02 -23.29 17.04
CA PHE A 409 1.22 -22.10 16.20
C PHE A 409 -0.11 -21.42 15.84
N CYS A 410 -1.10 -22.19 15.36
CA CYS A 410 -2.44 -21.68 15.07
C CYS A 410 -3.11 -21.07 16.32
N ASP A 411 -3.06 -21.79 17.44
CA ASP A 411 -3.63 -21.34 18.72
C ASP A 411 -2.97 -20.04 19.20
N GLU A 412 -1.65 -19.93 19.06
CA GLU A 412 -0.88 -18.74 19.44
C GLU A 412 -1.24 -17.53 18.56
N MET A 413 -1.50 -17.71 17.27
CA MET A 413 -1.97 -16.64 16.38
C MET A 413 -3.39 -16.16 16.72
N LEU A 414 -4.28 -17.10 17.09
CA LEU A 414 -5.69 -16.81 17.37
C LEU A 414 -5.93 -16.21 18.76
N THR A 415 -5.11 -16.57 19.75
CA THR A 415 -5.36 -16.25 21.16
C THR A 415 -5.28 -14.73 21.42
N PRO A 416 -6.26 -14.12 22.13
CA PRO A 416 -6.28 -12.67 22.36
C PRO A 416 -5.10 -12.11 23.17
N GLN A 417 -4.49 -12.95 24.01
CA GLN A 417 -3.31 -12.60 24.82
C GLN A 417 -1.98 -12.80 24.06
N SER A 418 -2.03 -13.17 22.78
CA SER A 418 -0.88 -13.37 21.90
C SER A 418 -1.17 -12.71 20.54
N GLY A 419 -1.16 -13.43 19.41
CA GLY A 419 -1.31 -12.84 18.09
C GLY A 419 -2.64 -12.10 17.85
N ASN A 420 -3.71 -12.45 18.59
CA ASN A 420 -5.03 -11.83 18.49
C ASN A 420 -5.48 -11.56 17.03
N MET A 421 -5.34 -12.56 16.17
CA MET A 421 -5.70 -12.49 14.75
C MET A 421 -6.93 -13.36 14.49
N PRO A 422 -8.17 -12.84 14.65
CA PRO A 422 -9.38 -13.68 14.63
C PRO A 422 -9.67 -14.32 13.27
N SER A 423 -9.12 -13.75 12.19
CA SER A 423 -9.25 -14.27 10.84
C SER A 423 -8.22 -15.34 10.49
N PHE A 424 -7.22 -15.57 11.36
CA PHE A 424 -6.24 -16.62 11.16
C PHE A 424 -6.93 -17.98 11.12
N LEU A 425 -6.32 -18.95 10.45
CA LEU A 425 -6.92 -20.25 10.29
C LEU A 425 -6.50 -21.19 11.43
N ASN A 426 -7.49 -21.85 12.04
CA ASN A 426 -7.23 -23.11 12.74
C ASN A 426 -7.11 -24.25 11.71
N ILE A 427 -5.87 -24.62 11.36
CA ILE A 427 -5.60 -25.59 10.29
C ILE A 427 -6.15 -26.98 10.63
N SER A 428 -6.20 -27.37 11.91
CA SER A 428 -6.75 -28.67 12.33
C SER A 428 -8.23 -28.85 12.02
N ASP A 429 -9.01 -27.79 12.19
CA ASP A 429 -10.45 -27.81 12.05
C ASP A 429 -10.89 -27.67 10.58
N SER A 430 -9.92 -27.47 9.67
CA SER A 430 -10.18 -27.35 8.24
C SER A 430 -10.67 -28.65 7.62
N GLN A 431 -11.49 -28.53 6.57
CA GLN A 431 -11.86 -29.64 5.70
C GLN A 431 -10.71 -30.09 4.78
N SER A 432 -9.74 -29.20 4.52
CA SER A 432 -8.54 -29.48 3.72
C SER A 432 -7.26 -28.97 4.41
N PRO A 433 -6.86 -29.53 5.57
CA PRO A 433 -5.73 -29.05 6.37
C PRO A 433 -4.42 -28.88 5.59
N LEU A 434 -4.07 -29.82 4.70
CA LEU A 434 -2.82 -29.72 3.94
C LEU A 434 -2.85 -28.57 2.93
N ASP A 435 -3.94 -28.41 2.18
CA ASP A 435 -4.08 -27.29 1.24
C ASP A 435 -4.13 -25.94 1.96
N ASP A 436 -4.81 -25.89 3.12
CA ASP A 436 -4.88 -24.70 3.94
C ASP A 436 -3.53 -24.34 4.58
N LEU A 437 -2.71 -25.32 4.95
CA LEU A 437 -1.32 -25.10 5.38
C LEU A 437 -0.47 -24.56 4.24
N ILE A 438 -0.59 -25.14 3.04
CA ILE A 438 0.10 -24.67 1.83
C ILE A 438 -0.26 -23.21 1.57
N ASP A 439 -1.54 -22.88 1.58
CA ASP A 439 -2.01 -21.51 1.36
C ASP A 439 -1.54 -20.55 2.46
N THR A 440 -1.53 -21.00 3.72
CA THR A 440 -1.07 -20.18 4.87
C THR A 440 0.41 -19.83 4.73
N VAL A 441 1.27 -20.81 4.45
CA VAL A 441 2.71 -20.56 4.26
C VAL A 441 2.97 -19.74 2.98
N THR A 442 2.19 -19.98 1.91
CA THR A 442 2.23 -19.15 0.69
C THR A 442 1.91 -17.69 1.02
N MET A 443 0.88 -17.44 1.84
CA MET A 443 0.49 -16.09 2.24
C MET A 443 1.59 -15.38 3.03
N CYS A 444 2.25 -16.04 3.98
CA CYS A 444 3.37 -15.44 4.71
C CYS A 444 4.53 -15.03 3.77
N ILE A 445 4.94 -15.91 2.85
CA ILE A 445 5.99 -15.58 1.85
C ILE A 445 5.52 -14.44 0.94
N HIS A 446 4.26 -14.47 0.49
CA HIS A 446 3.67 -13.42 -0.33
C HIS A 446 3.68 -12.05 0.38
N ILE A 447 3.27 -11.99 1.64
CA ILE A 447 3.27 -10.78 2.46
C ILE A 447 4.70 -10.24 2.59
N ALA A 448 5.62 -11.10 3.03
CA ALA A 448 7.00 -10.71 3.34
C ALA A 448 7.80 -10.27 2.11
N SER A 449 7.44 -10.74 0.92
CA SER A 449 8.23 -10.55 -0.30
C SER A 449 7.47 -9.73 -1.37
N PRO A 450 6.70 -10.31 -2.31
CA PRO A 450 6.16 -9.56 -3.44
C PRO A 450 5.11 -8.52 -3.03
N GLN A 451 4.31 -8.76 -1.99
CA GLN A 451 3.30 -7.79 -1.55
C GLN A 451 3.95 -6.54 -0.96
N HIS A 452 4.84 -6.70 0.02
CA HIS A 452 5.58 -5.60 0.61
C HIS A 452 6.34 -4.81 -0.45
N THR A 453 7.06 -5.49 -1.35
CA THR A 453 7.80 -4.83 -2.44
C THR A 453 6.85 -3.98 -3.31
N ALA A 454 5.73 -4.55 -3.77
CA ALA A 454 4.78 -3.85 -4.65
C ALA A 454 4.18 -2.57 -4.02
N VAL A 455 3.96 -2.56 -2.70
CA VAL A 455 3.35 -1.40 -2.01
C VAL A 455 4.37 -0.44 -1.41
N ASN A 456 5.67 -0.77 -1.42
CA ASN A 456 6.71 0.05 -0.79
C ASN A 456 7.65 0.73 -1.80
N TYR A 457 8.09 0.03 -2.84
CA TYR A 457 9.21 0.50 -3.67
C TYR A 457 8.82 1.65 -4.62
N LEU A 458 7.53 1.85 -4.87
CA LEU A 458 7.01 2.96 -5.69
C LEU A 458 6.69 4.22 -4.87
N GLN A 459 6.84 4.22 -3.53
CA GLN A 459 6.52 5.41 -2.73
C GLN A 459 7.38 6.61 -3.12
N GLN A 460 8.67 6.39 -3.43
CA GLN A 460 9.54 7.48 -3.90
C GLN A 460 9.01 8.14 -5.17
N TYR A 461 8.50 7.38 -6.14
CA TYR A 461 7.97 7.95 -7.37
C TYR A 461 6.67 8.73 -7.15
N TYR A 462 5.76 8.21 -6.31
CA TYR A 462 4.39 8.75 -6.18
C TYR A 462 4.17 9.75 -5.04
N GLN A 463 4.91 9.67 -3.93
CA GLN A 463 4.58 10.42 -2.71
C GLN A 463 5.51 11.60 -2.42
N VAL A 464 6.73 11.53 -2.92
CA VAL A 464 7.74 12.57 -2.79
C VAL A 464 7.26 13.90 -3.36
N PHE A 465 6.68 13.85 -4.56
CA PHE A 465 6.02 15.00 -5.16
C PHE A 465 4.67 15.18 -4.47
N VAL A 466 4.71 15.82 -3.30
CA VAL A 466 3.58 15.97 -2.38
C VAL A 466 2.26 16.39 -3.04
N PRO A 467 2.21 17.28 -4.07
CA PRO A 467 0.95 17.63 -4.72
C PRO A 467 0.26 16.45 -5.42
N ASN A 468 0.98 15.39 -5.80
CA ASN A 468 0.36 14.18 -6.34
C ASN A 468 -0.31 13.35 -5.25
N LYS A 469 0.32 13.17 -4.09
CA LYS A 469 -0.20 12.31 -3.01
C LYS A 469 0.13 12.88 -1.63
N PRO A 470 -0.59 13.92 -1.18
CA PRO A 470 -0.37 14.51 0.13
C PRO A 470 -0.87 13.58 1.24
N TRP A 471 -0.34 13.70 2.45
CA TRP A 471 -0.75 12.90 3.61
C TRP A 471 -1.99 13.41 4.32
N SER A 472 -2.25 14.72 4.23
CA SER A 472 -3.40 15.41 4.80
C SER A 472 -3.60 16.74 4.10
N LEU A 473 -4.71 17.42 4.42
CA LEU A 473 -5.06 18.73 3.90
C LEU A 473 -4.81 19.80 4.97
N TYR A 474 -4.46 21.00 4.54
CA TYR A 474 -4.08 22.14 5.41
C TYR A 474 -5.13 23.25 5.44
N GLN A 475 -6.31 22.99 4.87
CA GLN A 475 -7.51 23.82 4.99
C GLN A 475 -8.70 22.94 5.37
N PRO A 476 -9.71 23.50 6.05
CA PRO A 476 -11.00 22.84 6.20
C PRO A 476 -11.57 22.40 4.84
N LEU A 477 -12.24 21.25 4.83
CA LEU A 477 -12.93 20.74 3.65
C LEU A 477 -14.10 21.66 3.26
N PRO A 478 -14.42 21.78 1.95
CA PRO A 478 -15.61 22.49 1.52
C PRO A 478 -16.86 21.82 2.08
N THR A 479 -17.83 22.64 2.48
CA THR A 479 -19.07 22.20 3.11
C THR A 479 -20.23 22.08 2.13
N THR A 480 -20.10 22.71 0.95
CA THR A 480 -21.11 22.66 -0.12
C THR A 480 -20.46 22.49 -1.49
N LEU A 481 -21.22 21.97 -2.46
CA LEU A 481 -20.76 21.89 -3.84
C LEU A 481 -20.55 23.28 -4.47
N GLY A 482 -21.36 24.28 -4.08
CA GLY A 482 -21.19 25.67 -4.53
C GLY A 482 -19.84 26.25 -4.10
N GLU A 483 -19.45 26.03 -2.84
CA GLU A 483 -18.13 26.44 -2.34
C GLU A 483 -16.99 25.77 -3.11
N LEU A 484 -17.06 24.44 -3.31
CA LEU A 484 -16.04 23.70 -4.05
C LEU A 484 -15.89 24.18 -5.50
N ARG A 485 -16.99 24.53 -6.18
CA ARG A 485 -16.96 25.00 -7.57
C ARG A 485 -16.22 26.32 -7.77
N GLU A 486 -16.09 27.13 -6.72
CA GLU A 486 -15.34 28.40 -6.75
C GLU A 486 -13.83 28.20 -6.45
N TYR A 487 -13.37 26.97 -6.24
CA TYR A 487 -11.96 26.71 -5.95
C TYR A 487 -11.09 27.09 -7.15
N THR A 488 -9.91 27.59 -6.83
CA THR A 488 -8.87 28.04 -7.77
C THR A 488 -7.55 27.37 -7.43
N GLU A 489 -6.51 27.60 -8.23
CA GLU A 489 -5.15 27.14 -7.91
C GLU A 489 -4.73 27.49 -6.48
N GLN A 490 -5.04 28.71 -6.03
CA GLN A 490 -4.67 29.19 -4.70
C GLN A 490 -5.31 28.35 -3.59
N HIS A 491 -6.56 27.91 -3.76
CA HIS A 491 -7.23 27.05 -2.79
C HIS A 491 -6.54 25.68 -2.67
N LEU A 492 -6.14 25.09 -3.80
CA LEU A 492 -5.37 23.84 -3.80
C LEU A 492 -3.98 24.03 -3.17
N ILE A 493 -3.32 25.15 -3.45
CA ILE A 493 -2.04 25.48 -2.82
C ILE A 493 -2.19 25.61 -1.30
N ASP A 494 -3.20 26.34 -0.83
CA ASP A 494 -3.42 26.55 0.59
C ASP A 494 -3.80 25.26 1.33
N ALA A 495 -4.40 24.29 0.63
CA ALA A 495 -4.72 22.96 1.15
C ALA A 495 -3.51 22.01 1.24
N LEU A 496 -2.34 22.39 0.72
CA LEU A 496 -1.11 21.59 0.74
C LEU A 496 -0.10 22.13 1.78
N PRO A 497 0.89 21.33 2.21
CA PRO A 497 1.86 21.70 3.25
C PRO A 497 2.87 22.79 2.86
N PHE A 498 2.60 23.62 1.85
CA PHE A 498 3.56 24.62 1.34
C PHE A 498 3.97 25.67 2.36
N LYS A 499 3.03 26.09 3.23
CA LYS A 499 3.31 27.03 4.33
C LYS A 499 3.84 26.33 5.60
N ASN A 500 3.85 25.00 5.60
CA ASN A 500 4.31 24.15 6.70
C ASN A 500 5.56 23.36 6.27
N THR A 501 6.66 24.09 6.05
CA THR A 501 7.93 23.55 5.55
C THR A 501 8.42 22.32 6.32
N LYS A 502 8.21 22.24 7.64
CA LYS A 502 8.62 21.07 8.42
C LYS A 502 7.85 19.81 8.00
N ASP A 503 6.54 19.92 7.87
CA ASP A 503 5.69 18.80 7.45
C ASP A 503 6.05 18.39 6.02
N TRP A 504 6.27 19.38 5.13
CA TRP A 504 6.75 19.12 3.76
C TRP A 504 8.00 18.24 3.76
N LEU A 505 9.02 18.65 4.52
CA LEU A 505 10.30 17.94 4.58
C LEU A 505 10.14 16.55 5.16
N ILE A 506 9.43 16.41 6.29
CA ILE A 506 9.24 15.12 6.96
C ILE A 506 8.46 14.15 6.07
N GLY A 507 7.38 14.60 5.44
CA GLY A 507 6.55 13.75 4.61
C GLY A 507 7.18 13.40 3.26
N ALA A 508 7.91 14.32 2.62
CA ALA A 508 8.67 14.00 1.40
C ALA A 508 9.87 13.08 1.66
N GLN A 509 10.42 13.10 2.88
CA GLN A 509 11.54 12.25 3.30
C GLN A 509 11.10 10.84 3.72
N LEU A 510 9.83 10.65 4.11
CA LEU A 510 9.28 9.36 4.52
C LEU A 510 9.50 8.27 3.44
N PRO A 511 9.08 8.47 2.18
CA PRO A 511 9.37 7.51 1.10
C PRO A 511 10.86 7.27 0.86
N TYR A 512 11.69 8.29 1.06
CA TYR A 512 13.14 8.12 0.90
C TYR A 512 13.71 7.18 1.96
N LEU A 513 13.22 7.24 3.20
CA LEU A 513 13.60 6.29 4.24
C LEU A 513 13.12 4.87 3.93
N LEU A 514 11.91 4.75 3.35
CA LEU A 514 11.20 3.47 3.23
C LEU A 514 11.47 2.72 1.92
N SER A 515 11.85 3.39 0.83
CA SER A 515 11.92 2.76 -0.50
C SER A 515 13.34 2.52 -1.01
N PHE A 516 14.31 2.23 -0.14
CA PHE A 516 15.62 1.80 -0.64
C PHE A 516 15.49 0.43 -1.32
N GLU A 517 15.72 0.40 -2.63
CA GLU A 517 15.77 -0.85 -3.36
C GLU A 517 16.88 -1.75 -2.81
N VAL A 518 16.53 -2.99 -2.56
CA VAL A 518 17.47 -4.01 -2.12
C VAL A 518 18.24 -4.50 -3.35
N ILE A 519 19.47 -4.01 -3.52
CA ILE A 519 20.36 -4.43 -4.60
C ILE A 519 21.18 -5.66 -4.13
N GLY A 520 21.17 -6.75 -4.90
CA GLY A 520 22.10 -7.89 -4.71
C GLY A 520 21.45 -9.20 -4.26
N GLU A 521 22.08 -9.91 -3.31
CA GLU A 521 21.76 -11.31 -2.91
C GLU A 521 20.48 -11.49 -2.09
N SER A 522 19.71 -10.42 -1.85
CA SER A 522 18.54 -10.42 -0.96
C SER A 522 17.20 -10.35 -1.70
N SER A 523 17.16 -10.78 -2.96
CA SER A 523 15.92 -10.93 -3.74
C SER A 523 15.31 -12.34 -3.66
N LEU A 524 14.04 -12.47 -4.01
CA LEU A 524 13.33 -13.75 -4.05
C LEU A 524 13.98 -14.72 -5.04
N LEU A 525 14.48 -14.23 -6.18
CA LEU A 525 15.27 -15.03 -7.11
C LEU A 525 16.61 -15.47 -6.48
N SER A 526 17.30 -14.59 -5.77
CA SER A 526 18.55 -14.95 -5.08
C SER A 526 18.31 -16.01 -3.99
N TYR A 527 17.20 -15.89 -3.24
CA TYR A 527 16.76 -16.92 -2.30
C TYR A 527 16.61 -18.29 -2.98
N ALA A 528 15.90 -18.36 -4.11
CA ALA A 528 15.70 -19.61 -4.84
C ALA A 528 17.04 -20.21 -5.31
N ILE A 529 17.96 -19.39 -5.83
CA ILE A 529 19.32 -19.80 -6.25
C ILE A 529 20.13 -20.34 -5.07
N HIS A 530 20.10 -19.67 -3.92
CA HIS A 530 20.84 -20.11 -2.74
C HIS A 530 20.27 -21.41 -2.18
N GLN A 531 18.94 -21.50 -2.03
CA GLN A 531 18.28 -22.69 -1.50
C GLN A 531 18.42 -23.91 -2.43
N SER A 532 18.49 -23.70 -3.75
CA SER A 532 18.65 -24.78 -4.74
C SER A 532 20.01 -25.50 -4.65
N SER A 533 20.99 -24.89 -3.97
CA SER A 533 22.36 -25.39 -3.85
C SER A 533 22.88 -25.53 -2.41
N ASP A 534 22.14 -25.04 -1.40
CA ASP A 534 22.58 -25.12 0.00
C ASP A 534 22.56 -26.57 0.52
N PRO A 535 23.73 -27.16 0.88
CA PRO A 535 23.79 -28.50 1.44
C PRO A 535 23.16 -28.61 2.83
N LYS A 536 22.92 -27.49 3.52
CA LYS A 536 22.26 -27.44 4.83
C LYS A 536 20.74 -27.35 4.72
N ALA A 537 20.20 -26.93 3.58
CA ALA A 537 18.76 -26.88 3.35
C ALA A 537 18.15 -28.29 3.34
N ASP A 538 16.89 -28.38 3.79
CA ASP A 538 16.11 -29.61 3.68
C ASP A 538 16.09 -30.10 2.22
N PRO A 539 16.23 -31.43 1.96
CA PRO A 539 16.24 -31.95 0.61
C PRO A 539 15.00 -31.60 -0.23
N ALA A 540 13.82 -31.48 0.40
CA ALA A 540 12.59 -31.07 -0.28
C ALA A 540 12.67 -29.59 -0.68
N ILE A 541 13.11 -28.71 0.23
CA ILE A 541 13.34 -27.29 -0.06
C ILE A 541 14.32 -27.12 -1.21
N ARG A 542 15.47 -27.80 -1.15
CA ARG A 542 16.50 -27.70 -2.19
C ARG A 542 16.00 -28.14 -3.56
N THR A 543 15.21 -29.22 -3.61
CA THR A 543 14.63 -29.73 -4.86
C THR A 543 13.57 -28.78 -5.42
N ALA A 544 12.64 -28.32 -4.58
CA ALA A 544 11.58 -27.40 -4.98
C ALA A 544 12.15 -26.02 -5.39
N ALA A 545 13.23 -25.56 -4.74
CA ALA A 545 13.89 -24.31 -5.05
C ALA A 545 14.50 -24.28 -6.46
N GLN A 546 14.93 -25.43 -7.01
CA GLN A 546 15.39 -25.51 -8.41
C GLN A 546 14.28 -25.18 -9.40
N GLN A 547 13.08 -25.72 -9.17
CA GLN A 547 11.91 -25.42 -10.00
C GLN A 547 11.45 -23.97 -9.79
N PHE A 548 11.42 -23.52 -8.53
CA PHE A 548 11.04 -22.15 -8.20
C PHE A 548 11.97 -21.12 -8.84
N GLU A 549 13.29 -21.37 -8.85
CA GLU A 549 14.26 -20.53 -9.56
C GLU A 549 13.90 -20.41 -11.05
N GLN A 550 13.63 -21.54 -11.72
CA GLN A 550 13.28 -21.55 -13.15
C GLN A 550 11.96 -20.78 -13.41
N GLN A 551 10.96 -20.95 -12.54
CA GLN A 551 9.71 -20.22 -12.62
C GLN A 551 9.94 -18.71 -12.46
N LEU A 552 10.68 -18.27 -11.44
CA LEU A 552 10.99 -16.86 -11.22
C LEU A 552 11.73 -16.24 -12.41
N ARG A 553 12.72 -16.94 -13.00
CA ARG A 553 13.41 -16.45 -14.22
C ARG A 553 12.45 -16.28 -15.40
N THR A 554 11.48 -17.18 -15.54
CA THR A 554 10.43 -17.07 -16.57
C THR A 554 9.55 -15.85 -16.31
N LEU A 555 9.18 -15.60 -15.06
CA LEU A 555 8.33 -14.47 -14.67
C LEU A 555 8.99 -13.11 -14.95
N GLN A 556 10.33 -12.98 -14.93
CA GLN A 556 11.00 -11.74 -15.32
C GLN A 556 10.59 -11.30 -16.75
N GLY A 557 10.55 -12.25 -17.69
CA GLY A 557 10.13 -11.98 -19.07
C GLY A 557 8.64 -11.65 -19.17
N VAL A 558 7.80 -12.38 -18.43
CA VAL A 558 6.35 -12.15 -18.38
C VAL A 558 6.03 -10.76 -17.82
N PHE A 559 6.67 -10.34 -16.73
CA PHE A 559 6.42 -9.05 -16.11
C PHE A 559 6.90 -7.89 -16.98
N THR A 560 8.03 -8.09 -17.68
CA THR A 560 8.48 -7.14 -18.72
C THR A 560 7.43 -6.98 -19.82
N GLN A 561 6.84 -8.08 -20.29
CA GLN A 561 5.77 -8.03 -21.30
C GLN A 561 4.51 -7.31 -20.77
N HIS A 562 4.10 -7.59 -19.53
CA HIS A 562 2.97 -6.90 -18.91
C HIS A 562 3.23 -5.39 -18.77
N SER A 563 4.42 -4.98 -18.33
CA SER A 563 4.80 -3.57 -18.27
C SER A 563 4.82 -2.91 -19.65
N ASN A 564 5.33 -3.59 -20.67
CA ASN A 564 5.35 -3.06 -22.04
C ASN A 564 3.95 -2.96 -22.66
N ALA A 565 2.98 -3.71 -22.14
CA ALA A 565 1.59 -3.71 -22.63
C ALA A 565 0.73 -2.60 -22.01
N LEU A 566 1.21 -1.86 -21.01
CA LEU A 566 0.51 -0.70 -20.43
C LEU A 566 0.27 0.38 -21.49
N ASP A 567 -0.81 1.14 -21.39
CA ASP A 567 -0.96 2.35 -22.21
C ASP A 567 0.07 3.43 -21.81
N ASP A 568 0.34 3.57 -20.50
CA ASP A 568 1.33 4.53 -19.98
C ASP A 568 2.76 3.99 -20.07
N GLN A 569 3.42 4.28 -21.19
CA GLN A 569 4.82 3.90 -21.41
C GLN A 569 5.85 4.80 -20.68
N ARG A 570 5.42 5.90 -20.04
CA ARG A 570 6.33 6.78 -19.28
C ARG A 570 6.61 6.25 -17.88
N THR A 571 5.74 5.40 -17.35
CA THR A 571 5.85 4.83 -16.00
C THR A 571 5.84 3.29 -16.07
N PRO A 572 6.96 2.64 -16.43
CA PRO A 572 7.01 1.18 -16.50
C PRO A 572 6.76 0.56 -15.12
N TYR A 573 6.05 -0.57 -15.08
CA TYR A 573 5.76 -1.31 -13.84
C TYR A 573 6.75 -2.45 -13.64
N THR A 574 7.90 -2.12 -13.08
CA THR A 574 9.06 -3.03 -12.90
C THR A 574 9.24 -3.51 -11.46
N VAL A 575 8.46 -2.98 -10.52
CA VAL A 575 8.62 -3.19 -9.07
C VAL A 575 8.52 -4.65 -8.63
N MET A 576 7.88 -5.50 -9.45
CA MET A 576 7.69 -6.92 -9.16
C MET A 576 8.70 -7.84 -9.86
N ASP A 577 9.74 -7.31 -10.52
CA ASP A 577 10.80 -8.17 -11.10
C ASP A 577 11.35 -9.10 -10.00
N PRO A 578 11.29 -10.43 -10.17
CA PRO A 578 11.82 -11.40 -9.20
C PRO A 578 13.28 -11.17 -8.77
N ALA A 579 14.10 -10.51 -9.59
CA ALA A 579 15.48 -10.15 -9.26
C ALA A 579 15.60 -8.93 -8.33
N VAL A 580 14.55 -8.11 -8.25
CA VAL A 580 14.48 -6.89 -7.42
C VAL A 580 13.55 -7.08 -6.21
N THR A 581 12.55 -7.95 -6.35
CA THR A 581 11.60 -8.29 -5.28
C THR A 581 12.36 -8.84 -4.08
N ALA A 582 12.32 -8.13 -2.96
CA ALA A 582 13.05 -8.50 -1.76
C ALA A 582 12.58 -9.85 -1.21
N VAL A 583 13.48 -10.64 -0.63
CA VAL A 583 13.14 -11.93 0.01
C VAL A 583 12.31 -11.76 1.29
N SER A 584 12.47 -10.64 1.99
CA SER A 584 11.76 -10.30 3.23
C SER A 584 11.47 -8.80 3.30
N ILE A 585 10.81 -8.38 4.38
CA ILE A 585 10.62 -6.97 4.72
C ILE A 585 11.97 -6.42 5.22
N LEU A 586 12.70 -5.77 4.31
CA LEU A 586 14.08 -5.31 4.53
C LEU A 586 14.22 -3.81 4.80
N ILE A 587 13.13 -3.05 4.70
CA ILE A 587 13.11 -1.61 4.93
C ILE A 587 11.72 -1.15 5.40
#